data_AF-A0A2N2IT33-F1
#
_entry.id   AF-A0A2N2IT33-F1
#
_cell.length_a   1.000
_cell.length_b   1.000
_cell.length_c   1.000
_cell.angle_alpha   90.00
_cell.angle_beta   90.00
_cell.angle_gamma   90.00
#
_symmetry.space_group_name_H-M   'P 1'
#
loop_
_entity.id
_entity.type
_entity.pdbx_description
1 polymer ?
#
loop_
_entity_poly.entity_id
_entity_poly.type
_entity_poly.pdbx_seq_one_letter_code
_entity_poly.pdbx_strand_id
1 'polypeptide(L)'
;MTGDPHSPPNRSSDRYVLLVLGDDQAQCASFPLPERGSVTIGRSHKCDIRIDDPSMSRQHAVLHIGKTISIEDLGSANGTRVRDARLVYASSMDSAETVELQDRPVPSNQAMEVSPGDVIELGTAVVVVQHAVSEGRPRRLWAHGYFEARLEEECARADRSRSSFAVFRIHAGENASAEAIERSLAAATRSVDVVAAYGPGEYEVLAIDVDPERASTLRSRVMSELEARGLRPKVGMACFPSDGRNPDRLIARACERALGERPQAEGPLVIVDPAMQRLYRLAERVADSKICVLLLGETGVGKEVLAETIHKYSPRCRTTMLRINCAALSESLLESELFGHERGAFTGAAAAKQGLLESAHGGTVFLDEIGELPL
;
A
#
# COMPACT_ATOMS: atom_id res chain seq x y z
N MET A 1 47.12 1.34 -17.86
CA MET A 1 45.85 2.08 -17.72
C MET A 1 44.96 1.25 -16.81
N THR A 2 45.13 1.47 -15.52
CA THR A 2 44.49 0.72 -14.42
C THR A 2 43.18 1.42 -14.07
N GLY A 3 42.05 0.79 -14.40
CA GLY A 3 40.73 1.18 -13.91
C GLY A 3 40.53 0.61 -12.51
N ASP A 4 40.15 1.48 -11.58
CA ASP A 4 39.96 1.21 -10.15
C ASP A 4 38.67 0.36 -9.92
N PRO A 5 38.71 -0.78 -9.19
CA PRO A 5 37.57 -1.69 -9.05
C PRO A 5 36.67 -1.44 -7.84
N HIS A 6 36.74 -0.28 -7.18
CA HIS A 6 35.86 0.04 -6.04
C HIS A 6 35.13 1.38 -6.18
N SER A 7 34.07 1.39 -7.00
CA SER A 7 32.97 2.35 -6.81
C SER A 7 31.83 1.63 -6.09
N PRO A 8 31.42 2.05 -4.88
CA PRO A 8 30.23 1.48 -4.24
C PRO A 8 28.99 1.81 -5.07
N PRO A 9 27.94 0.98 -5.03
CA PRO A 9 26.70 1.27 -5.73
C PRO A 9 26.15 2.61 -5.24
N ASN A 10 25.70 3.41 -6.20
CA ASN A 10 25.08 4.72 -6.05
C ASN A 10 24.09 4.70 -4.86
N ARG A 11 24.48 5.30 -3.73
CA ARG A 11 23.58 5.51 -2.60
C ARG A 11 22.40 6.33 -3.10
N SER A 12 21.19 5.93 -2.72
CA SER A 12 19.96 6.72 -2.86
C SER A 12 20.26 8.20 -2.64
N SER A 13 19.75 9.08 -3.51
CA SER A 13 19.77 10.50 -3.20
C SER A 13 18.99 10.70 -1.90
N ASP A 14 19.71 11.02 -0.81
CA ASP A 14 19.10 11.37 0.47
C ASP A 14 18.35 12.69 0.28
N ARG A 15 17.08 12.57 -0.13
CA ARG A 15 16.16 13.69 -0.16
C ARG A 15 15.78 14.02 1.28
N TYR A 16 15.55 15.30 1.57
CA TYR A 16 15.15 15.77 2.89
C TYR A 16 13.82 16.55 2.82
N VAL A 17 13.08 16.58 3.92
CA VAL A 17 11.88 17.41 4.08
C VAL A 17 12.03 18.19 5.38
N LEU A 18 11.63 19.46 5.36
CA LEU A 18 11.51 20.28 6.55
C LEU A 18 10.05 20.22 7.05
N LEU A 19 9.85 19.67 8.24
CA LEU A 19 8.58 19.69 8.94
C LEU A 19 8.49 20.96 9.78
N VAL A 20 7.39 21.69 9.69
CA VAL A 20 7.10 22.88 10.49
C VAL A 20 5.91 22.58 11.39
N LEU A 21 6.10 22.78 12.68
CA LEU A 21 5.10 22.62 13.74
C LEU A 21 4.83 24.02 14.32
N GLY A 22 3.62 24.53 14.09
CA GLY A 22 3.17 25.80 14.67
C GLY A 22 2.73 25.66 16.13
N ASP A 23 2.54 26.80 16.80
CA ASP A 23 2.15 26.91 18.21
C ASP A 23 0.77 26.27 18.50
N ASP A 24 -0.15 26.38 17.53
CA ASP A 24 -1.37 25.56 17.50
C ASP A 24 -1.05 24.22 16.84
N GLN A 25 -1.00 23.14 17.64
CA GLN A 25 -0.73 21.74 17.24
C GLN A 25 -1.57 21.20 16.06
N ALA A 26 -2.52 21.98 15.53
CA ALA A 26 -3.34 21.70 14.36
C ALA A 26 -2.73 22.15 13.01
N GLN A 27 -1.65 22.95 12.99
CA GLN A 27 -1.00 23.40 11.75
C GLN A 27 0.39 22.78 11.60
N CYS A 28 0.43 21.64 10.93
CA CYS A 28 1.67 20.99 10.51
C CYS A 28 1.84 21.14 8.99
N ALA A 29 2.96 21.73 8.56
CA ALA A 29 3.30 21.90 7.15
C ALA A 29 4.62 21.21 6.82
N SER A 30 4.72 20.61 5.64
CA SER A 30 5.94 19.93 5.17
C SER A 30 6.46 20.58 3.90
N PHE A 31 7.73 20.94 3.88
CA PHE A 31 8.38 21.58 2.74
C PHE A 31 9.49 20.68 2.18
N PRO A 32 9.45 20.28 0.91
CA PRO A 32 10.53 19.50 0.31
C PRO A 32 11.81 20.35 0.26
N LEU A 33 12.95 19.74 0.62
CA LEU A 33 14.26 20.37 0.51
C LEU A 33 14.96 19.95 -0.79
N PRO A 34 15.75 20.84 -1.42
CA PRO A 34 16.52 20.50 -2.60
C PRO A 34 17.60 19.48 -2.28
N GLU A 35 18.03 18.70 -3.28
CA GLU A 35 19.08 17.68 -3.11
C GLU A 35 20.44 18.28 -2.72
N ARG A 36 20.71 19.52 -3.15
CA ARG A 36 21.84 20.35 -2.73
C ARG A 36 21.49 21.84 -2.85
N GLY A 37 22.07 22.69 -2.02
CA GLY A 37 21.92 24.14 -2.10
C GLY A 37 21.57 24.78 -0.76
N SER A 38 21.01 25.97 -0.79
CA SER A 38 20.59 26.71 0.41
C SER A 38 19.11 27.05 0.31
N VAL A 39 18.39 26.99 1.43
CA VAL A 39 16.97 27.30 1.53
C VAL A 39 16.77 28.34 2.61
N THR A 40 16.18 29.47 2.25
CA THR A 40 15.91 30.58 3.18
C THR A 40 14.57 30.35 3.88
N ILE A 41 14.54 30.52 5.20
CA ILE A 41 13.36 30.34 6.04
C ILE A 41 13.00 31.66 6.72
N GLY A 42 11.73 32.05 6.70
CA GLY A 42 11.25 33.24 7.40
C GLY A 42 9.80 33.60 7.11
N ARG A 43 9.29 34.68 7.71
CA ARG A 43 7.89 35.12 7.49
C ARG A 43 7.65 35.83 6.15
N SER A 44 8.72 36.30 5.49
CA SER A 44 8.57 37.02 4.22
C SER A 44 8.21 36.09 3.07
N HIS A 45 7.37 36.56 2.16
CA HIS A 45 7.05 35.87 0.91
C HIS A 45 8.25 35.73 -0.06
N LYS A 46 9.39 36.37 0.26
CA LYS A 46 10.65 36.24 -0.48
C LYS A 46 11.51 35.06 -0.02
N CYS A 47 11.14 34.38 1.07
CA CYS A 47 11.85 33.19 1.54
C CYS A 47 11.39 31.97 0.75
N ASP A 48 12.30 31.01 0.54
CA ASP A 48 12.01 29.74 -0.12
C ASP A 48 10.98 28.93 0.68
N ILE A 49 11.10 28.94 2.02
CA ILE A 49 10.11 28.41 2.95
C ILE A 49 9.53 29.56 3.76
N ARG A 50 8.27 29.86 3.49
CA ARG A 50 7.51 30.85 4.25
C ARG A 50 6.78 30.19 5.41
N ILE A 51 7.01 30.70 6.60
CA ILE A 51 6.28 30.33 7.82
C ILE A 51 5.68 31.61 8.38
N ASP A 52 4.35 31.70 8.33
CA ASP A 52 3.61 32.92 8.68
C ASP A 52 3.37 33.00 10.19
N ASP A 53 4.46 33.14 10.96
CA ASP A 53 4.43 33.23 12.43
C ASP A 53 4.88 34.63 12.90
N PRO A 54 4.16 35.28 13.83
CA PRO A 54 4.53 36.60 14.35
C PRO A 54 5.91 36.65 15.02
N SER A 55 6.36 35.56 15.64
CA SER A 55 7.66 35.41 16.29
C SER A 55 8.83 35.25 15.30
N MET A 56 8.53 35.08 14.01
CA MET A 56 9.54 34.83 12.99
C MET A 56 10.02 36.13 12.31
N SER A 57 11.34 36.27 12.16
CA SER A 57 11.94 37.34 11.35
C SER A 57 11.60 37.21 9.86
N ARG A 58 11.66 38.32 9.12
CA ARG A 58 11.35 38.34 7.66
C ARG A 58 12.24 37.37 6.89
N GLN A 59 13.52 37.35 7.22
CA GLN A 59 14.48 36.30 6.90
C GLN A 59 15.07 35.88 8.24
N HIS A 60 14.83 34.64 8.67
CA HIS A 60 15.16 34.18 10.01
C HIS A 60 16.45 33.37 10.01
N ALA A 61 16.53 32.39 9.11
CA ALA A 61 17.64 31.47 9.02
C ALA A 61 17.81 30.95 7.59
N VAL A 62 18.98 30.36 7.30
CA VAL A 62 19.27 29.64 6.06
C VAL A 62 19.66 28.20 6.41
N LEU A 63 19.04 27.26 5.71
CA LEU A 63 19.39 25.85 5.78
C LEU A 63 20.26 25.50 4.57
N HIS A 64 21.46 24.99 4.82
CA HIS A 64 22.39 24.51 3.79
C HIS A 64 22.31 22.99 3.68
N ILE A 65 22.06 22.49 2.48
CA ILE A 65 21.98 21.07 2.14
C ILE A 65 23.20 20.70 1.28
N GLY A 66 24.10 19.91 1.85
CA GLY A 66 25.31 19.43 1.17
C GLY A 66 25.58 17.96 1.48
N LYS A 67 26.84 17.61 1.80
CA LYS A 67 27.17 16.30 2.37
C LYS A 67 26.63 16.15 3.79
N THR A 68 26.52 17.26 4.49
CA THR A 68 25.91 17.42 5.81
C THR A 68 24.88 18.55 5.70
N ILE A 69 23.93 18.60 6.63
CA ILE A 69 22.94 19.67 6.71
C ILE A 69 23.40 20.63 7.80
N SER A 70 23.35 21.93 7.54
CA SER A 70 23.69 22.92 8.55
C SER A 70 22.75 24.11 8.50
N ILE A 71 22.45 24.69 9.64
CA ILE A 71 21.58 25.88 9.74
C ILE A 71 22.35 27.09 10.26
N GLU A 72 22.12 28.23 9.62
CA GLU A 72 22.69 29.52 9.97
C GLU A 72 21.57 30.49 10.35
N ASP A 73 21.70 31.19 11.48
CA ASP A 73 20.79 32.28 11.88
C ASP A 73 21.18 33.57 11.13
N LEU A 74 20.19 34.31 10.61
CA LEU A 74 20.41 35.56 9.86
C LEU A 74 20.23 36.84 10.70
N GLY A 75 20.42 36.76 12.02
CA GLY A 75 20.16 37.86 12.94
C GLY A 75 18.69 37.97 13.29
N SER A 76 18.08 36.81 13.56
CA SER A 76 16.67 36.77 13.90
C SER A 76 16.41 37.41 15.27
N ALA A 77 15.25 38.07 15.43
CA ALA A 77 14.94 38.79 16.68
C ALA A 77 14.80 37.84 17.88
N ASN A 78 14.26 36.63 17.64
CA ASN A 78 14.03 35.63 18.68
C ASN A 78 15.14 34.56 18.74
N GLY A 79 16.09 34.58 17.80
CA GLY A 79 17.17 33.61 17.69
C GLY A 79 16.72 32.25 17.13
N THR A 80 17.68 31.54 16.54
CA THR A 80 17.55 30.12 16.18
C THR A 80 18.17 29.24 17.27
N ARG A 81 17.56 28.11 17.61
CA ARG A 81 18.14 27.10 18.51
C ARG A 81 18.14 25.72 17.85
N VAL A 82 19.11 24.88 18.16
CA VAL A 82 19.24 23.50 17.66
C VAL A 82 19.64 22.61 18.83
N ARG A 83 18.89 21.53 19.10
CA ARG A 83 19.17 20.61 20.24
C ARG A 83 19.39 21.38 21.56
N ASP A 84 18.53 22.35 21.86
CA ASP A 84 18.60 23.25 23.02
C ASP A 84 19.75 24.29 23.02
N ALA A 85 20.66 24.27 22.05
CA ALA A 85 21.74 25.25 21.90
C ALA A 85 21.30 26.45 21.03
N ARG A 86 21.41 27.68 21.54
CA ARG A 86 21.10 28.90 20.78
C ARG A 86 22.24 29.30 19.86
N LEU A 87 21.94 29.50 18.58
CA LEU A 87 22.89 30.02 17.60
C LEU A 87 23.12 31.51 17.85
N VAL A 88 24.40 31.89 17.83
CA VAL A 88 24.84 33.27 18.01
C VAL A 88 25.06 33.88 16.64
N TYR A 89 24.19 34.81 16.25
CA TYR A 89 24.43 35.66 15.09
C TYR A 89 25.46 36.73 15.45
N ALA A 90 26.58 36.74 14.74
CA ALA A 90 27.60 37.78 14.86
C ALA A 90 27.17 39.02 14.05
N SER A 91 26.22 39.79 14.57
CA SER A 91 26.00 41.13 14.03
C SER A 91 27.14 42.03 14.47
N SER A 92 28.00 42.36 13.51
CA SER A 92 29.06 43.38 13.56
C SER A 92 30.28 43.09 14.44
N MET A 93 31.43 43.44 13.86
CA MET A 93 32.72 43.62 14.50
C MET A 93 32.59 44.47 15.77
N ASP A 94 32.61 43.85 16.95
CA ASP A 94 33.36 44.31 18.12
C ASP A 94 33.23 43.32 19.27
N SER A 95 34.38 43.08 19.93
CA SER A 95 34.58 42.31 21.16
C SER A 95 34.21 40.82 21.16
N ALA A 96 35.26 40.02 21.31
CA ALA A 96 35.19 38.63 21.72
C ALA A 96 34.55 38.52 23.12
N GLU A 97 33.34 37.98 23.21
CA GLU A 97 32.81 37.42 24.45
C GLU A 97 32.29 36.01 24.17
N THR A 98 33.11 35.04 24.54
CA THR A 98 32.71 33.64 24.73
C THR A 98 31.67 33.57 25.83
N VAL A 99 30.43 33.25 25.48
CA VAL A 99 29.39 32.89 26.46
C VAL A 99 29.70 31.48 26.97
N GLU A 100 30.18 31.39 28.20
CA GLU A 100 30.33 30.13 28.92
C GLU A 100 28.99 29.69 29.51
N LEU A 101 28.44 28.58 29.02
CA LEU A 101 27.48 27.74 29.75
C LEU A 101 27.66 26.29 29.25
N GLN A 102 28.24 25.45 30.12
CA GLN A 102 28.26 23.98 30.09
C GLN A 102 28.63 23.31 28.75
N ASP A 103 29.94 23.06 28.59
CA ASP A 103 30.56 22.03 27.74
C ASP A 103 30.30 22.02 26.22
N ARG A 104 30.48 23.17 25.56
CA ARG A 104 31.39 23.37 24.40
C ARG A 104 31.09 24.73 23.71
N PRO A 105 32.05 25.66 23.60
CA PRO A 105 31.85 26.90 22.85
C PRO A 105 31.77 26.59 21.34
N VAL A 106 30.64 26.94 20.71
CA VAL A 106 30.48 26.89 19.25
C VAL A 106 30.91 28.25 18.68
N PRO A 107 31.85 28.31 17.72
CA PRO A 107 32.36 29.57 17.17
C PRO A 107 31.26 30.42 16.54
N SER A 108 31.31 31.72 16.81
CA SER A 108 30.48 32.75 16.18
C SER A 108 30.60 32.67 14.65
N ASN A 109 29.46 32.73 13.95
CA ASN A 109 29.34 32.68 12.49
C ASN A 109 29.44 31.30 11.82
N GLN A 110 29.32 30.20 12.57
CA GLN A 110 29.31 28.86 11.99
C GLN A 110 27.89 28.32 11.90
N ALA A 111 27.44 28.07 10.68
CA ALA A 111 26.29 27.21 10.44
C ALA A 111 26.47 25.93 11.29
N MET A 112 25.49 25.63 12.14
CA MET A 112 25.55 24.48 13.01
C MET A 112 25.09 23.25 12.25
N GLU A 113 25.85 22.17 12.34
CA GLU A 113 25.46 20.90 11.73
C GLU A 113 24.21 20.33 12.41
N VAL A 114 23.24 20.00 11.59
CA VAL A 114 21.95 19.43 11.96
C VAL A 114 21.89 18.01 11.41
N SER A 115 21.55 17.07 12.27
CA SER A 115 21.21 15.70 11.91
C SER A 115 19.70 15.56 11.72
N PRO A 116 19.25 14.69 10.81
CA PRO A 116 17.83 14.39 10.67
C PRO A 116 17.22 13.92 12.00
N GLY A 117 16.06 14.49 12.37
CA GLY A 117 15.39 14.28 13.65
C GLY A 117 15.72 15.32 14.72
N ASP A 118 16.73 16.17 14.52
CA ASP A 118 17.01 17.27 15.42
C ASP A 118 15.89 18.30 15.42
N VAL A 119 15.55 18.75 16.61
CA VAL A 119 14.62 19.85 16.83
C VAL A 119 15.34 21.17 16.67
N ILE A 120 14.81 22.03 15.80
CA ILE A 120 15.27 23.39 15.56
C ILE A 120 14.14 24.36 15.93
N GLU A 121 14.41 25.30 16.81
CA GLU A 121 13.46 26.34 17.19
C GLU A 121 13.78 27.63 16.43
N LEU A 122 12.80 28.19 15.74
CA LEU A 122 12.86 29.47 15.03
C LEU A 122 11.80 30.40 15.62
N GLY A 123 12.15 31.13 16.68
CA GLY A 123 11.13 31.82 17.50
C GLY A 123 10.26 30.82 18.25
N THR A 124 8.94 30.88 18.09
CA THR A 124 7.98 29.89 18.63
C THR A 124 7.71 28.73 17.67
N ALA A 125 8.13 28.84 16.41
CA ALA A 125 7.97 27.77 15.45
C ALA A 125 9.02 26.69 15.68
N VAL A 126 8.57 25.43 15.77
CA VAL A 126 9.47 24.28 15.86
C VAL A 126 9.58 23.65 14.48
N VAL A 127 10.80 23.48 13.99
CA VAL A 127 11.07 22.83 12.72
C VAL A 127 11.99 21.63 12.90
N VAL A 128 11.76 20.59 12.11
CA VAL A 128 12.55 19.35 12.16
C VAL A 128 12.95 18.99 10.74
N VAL A 129 14.24 18.81 10.52
CA VAL A 129 14.74 18.24 9.28
C VAL A 129 14.58 16.73 9.37
N GLN A 130 13.88 16.13 8.43
CA GLN A 130 13.74 14.67 8.34
C GLN A 130 14.31 14.22 7.01
N HIS A 131 14.82 12.99 6.96
CA HIS A 131 14.94 12.33 5.66
C HIS A 131 13.57 12.38 5.00
N ALA A 132 13.54 12.84 3.75
CA ALA A 132 12.39 12.62 2.91
C ALA A 132 12.22 11.10 2.87
N VAL A 133 11.20 10.63 3.58
CA VAL A 133 10.67 9.32 3.30
C VAL A 133 10.24 9.41 1.84
N SER A 134 11.03 8.80 0.94
CA SER A 134 10.78 8.74 -0.50
C SER A 134 9.28 8.72 -0.74
N GLU A 135 8.71 9.76 -1.35
CA GLU A 135 7.26 10.01 -1.50
C GLU A 135 6.40 8.79 -1.14
N GLY A 136 6.11 8.69 0.15
CA GLY A 136 5.75 7.40 0.70
C GLY A 136 5.79 7.47 2.22
N ARG A 137 4.93 8.32 2.81
CA ARG A 137 4.21 7.79 3.99
C ARG A 137 3.77 6.37 3.59
N PRO A 138 3.94 5.31 4.40
CA PRO A 138 3.14 4.12 4.15
C PRO A 138 1.71 4.63 4.07
N ARG A 139 1.15 4.63 2.85
CA ARG A 139 -0.28 4.84 2.66
C ARG A 139 -0.86 3.78 3.54
N ARG A 140 -1.57 4.21 4.59
CA ARG A 140 -2.00 3.31 5.66
C ARG A 140 -2.46 2.03 5.01
N LEU A 141 -1.71 0.97 5.23
CA LEU A 141 -2.09 -0.33 4.72
C LEU A 141 -3.31 -0.71 5.55
N TRP A 142 -4.47 -0.64 4.93
CA TRP A 142 -5.70 -0.90 5.64
C TRP A 142 -5.93 -2.41 5.73
N ALA A 143 -6.68 -2.83 6.74
CA ALA A 143 -7.17 -4.20 6.80
C ALA A 143 -8.23 -4.40 5.70
N HIS A 144 -8.36 -5.63 5.22
CA HIS A 144 -9.37 -6.04 4.24
C HIS A 144 -10.79 -5.52 4.56
N GLY A 145 -11.24 -5.61 5.83
CA GLY A 145 -12.58 -5.12 6.19
C GLY A 145 -12.80 -3.61 5.99
N TYR A 146 -11.75 -2.78 6.06
CA TYR A 146 -11.86 -1.35 5.71
C TYR A 146 -11.95 -1.16 4.19
N PHE A 147 -11.24 -1.99 3.43
CA PHE A 147 -11.30 -1.99 1.98
C PHE A 147 -12.70 -2.34 1.46
N GLU A 148 -13.32 -3.40 1.99
CA GLU A 148 -14.68 -3.81 1.63
C GLU A 148 -15.70 -2.71 1.92
N ALA A 149 -15.69 -2.14 3.13
CA ALA A 149 -16.57 -1.05 3.51
C ALA A 149 -16.42 0.17 2.58
N ARG A 150 -15.17 0.53 2.23
CA ARG A 150 -14.92 1.64 1.32
C ARG A 150 -15.36 1.32 -0.11
N LEU A 151 -15.19 0.09 -0.57
CA LEU A 151 -15.62 -0.36 -1.89
C LEU A 151 -17.15 -0.31 -2.04
N GLU A 152 -17.90 -0.70 -1.00
CA GLU A 152 -19.36 -0.55 -0.95
C GLU A 152 -19.78 0.91 -1.08
N GLU A 153 -19.18 1.80 -0.29
CA GLU A 153 -19.43 3.24 -0.36
C GLU A 153 -19.13 3.81 -1.75
N GLU A 154 -18.03 3.38 -2.36
CA GLU A 154 -17.62 3.83 -3.69
C GLU A 154 -18.52 3.30 -4.81
N CYS A 155 -18.98 2.05 -4.73
CA CYS A 155 -20.04 1.53 -5.62
C CYS A 155 -21.28 2.43 -5.55
N ALA A 156 -21.75 2.73 -4.34
CA ALA A 156 -22.94 3.54 -4.12
C ALA A 156 -22.74 4.99 -4.58
N ARG A 157 -21.55 5.57 -4.37
CA ARG A 157 -21.18 6.92 -4.84
C ARG A 157 -21.17 6.97 -6.37
N ALA A 158 -20.45 6.04 -7.01
CA ALA A 158 -20.23 6.01 -8.44
C ALA A 158 -21.52 5.76 -9.24
N ASP A 159 -22.45 4.95 -8.73
CA ASP A 159 -23.77 4.78 -9.35
C ASP A 159 -24.57 6.10 -9.36
N ARG A 160 -24.46 6.93 -8.31
CA ARG A 160 -25.13 8.23 -8.23
C ARG A 160 -24.47 9.30 -9.12
N SER A 161 -23.15 9.36 -9.12
CA SER A 161 -22.38 10.37 -9.88
C SER A 161 -22.08 9.97 -11.32
N ARG A 162 -22.39 8.72 -11.72
CA ARG A 162 -21.95 8.10 -12.98
C ARG A 162 -20.43 8.19 -13.19
N SER A 163 -19.66 8.11 -12.10
CA SER A 163 -18.20 8.07 -12.17
C SER A 163 -17.69 6.63 -12.31
N SER A 164 -16.42 6.49 -12.65
CA SER A 164 -15.74 5.19 -12.77
C SER A 164 -14.62 5.08 -11.74
N PHE A 165 -14.33 3.86 -11.33
CA PHE A 165 -13.22 3.52 -10.44
C PHE A 165 -12.74 2.11 -10.76
N ALA A 166 -11.59 1.71 -10.20
CA ALA A 166 -11.03 0.39 -10.43
C ALA A 166 -10.60 -0.29 -9.13
N VAL A 167 -10.77 -1.61 -9.10
CA VAL A 167 -10.30 -2.52 -8.04
C VAL A 167 -9.16 -3.35 -8.59
N PHE A 168 -8.10 -3.52 -7.81
CA PHE A 168 -6.95 -4.36 -8.15
C PHE A 168 -6.74 -5.43 -7.09
N ARG A 169 -6.34 -6.62 -7.55
CA ARG A 169 -5.85 -7.71 -6.72
C ARG A 169 -4.41 -7.99 -7.13
N ILE A 170 -3.50 -7.96 -6.17
CA ILE A 170 -2.06 -7.97 -6.39
C ILE A 170 -1.46 -9.10 -5.59
N HIS A 171 -0.78 -10.01 -6.29
CA HIS A 171 -0.02 -11.10 -5.69
C HIS A 171 1.46 -10.82 -5.97
N ALA A 172 2.20 -10.33 -4.97
CA ALA A 172 3.55 -9.81 -5.12
C ALA A 172 4.64 -10.91 -5.09
N GLY A 173 4.30 -12.13 -4.66
CA GLY A 173 5.22 -13.26 -4.55
C GLY A 173 6.04 -13.27 -3.24
N GLU A 174 6.61 -14.42 -2.91
CA GLU A 174 7.18 -14.71 -1.57
C GLU A 174 8.58 -14.13 -1.31
N ASN A 175 9.24 -13.56 -2.33
CA ASN A 175 10.67 -13.24 -2.27
C ASN A 175 11.02 -11.80 -1.86
N ALA A 176 10.05 -10.95 -1.51
CA ALA A 176 10.33 -9.58 -1.03
C ALA A 176 9.74 -9.29 0.34
N SER A 177 10.42 -8.42 1.09
CA SER A 177 9.90 -7.87 2.35
C SER A 177 8.58 -7.12 2.10
N ALA A 178 7.57 -7.35 2.94
CA ALA A 178 6.29 -6.64 2.90
C ALA A 178 6.47 -5.12 2.80
N GLU A 179 7.41 -4.55 3.55
CA GLU A 179 7.71 -3.11 3.53
C GLU A 179 8.14 -2.58 2.14
N ALA A 180 8.90 -3.36 1.39
CA ALA A 180 9.34 -2.98 0.04
C ALA A 180 8.17 -3.04 -0.95
N ILE A 181 7.28 -4.02 -0.81
CA ILE A 181 6.07 -4.14 -1.64
C ILE A 181 5.14 -2.96 -1.34
N GLU A 182 4.87 -2.70 -0.07
CA GLU A 182 4.03 -1.58 0.37
C GLU A 182 4.54 -0.23 -0.15
N ARG A 183 5.85 0.00 -0.09
CA ARG A 183 6.47 1.22 -0.63
C ARG A 183 6.29 1.33 -2.15
N SER A 184 6.32 0.20 -2.86
CA SER A 184 6.10 0.16 -4.32
C SER A 184 4.64 0.50 -4.66
N LEU A 185 3.69 -0.08 -3.93
CA LEU A 185 2.27 0.19 -4.11
C LEU A 185 1.93 1.65 -3.76
N ALA A 186 2.55 2.19 -2.71
CA ALA A 186 2.45 3.59 -2.34
C ALA A 186 3.08 4.53 -3.37
N ALA A 187 4.18 4.17 -4.02
CA ALA A 187 4.73 4.98 -5.12
C ALA A 187 3.84 4.95 -6.37
N ALA A 188 3.19 3.82 -6.65
CA ALA A 188 2.40 3.64 -7.87
C ALA A 188 0.99 4.25 -7.80
N THR A 189 0.33 4.27 -6.65
CA THR A 189 -1.08 4.73 -6.53
C THR A 189 -1.18 6.27 -6.28
N ARG A 190 -2.36 6.85 -6.10
CA ARG A 190 -2.56 8.25 -5.61
C ARG A 190 -2.88 8.28 -4.12
N SER A 191 -2.81 9.46 -3.49
CA SER A 191 -3.14 9.64 -2.06
C SER A 191 -4.61 9.36 -1.72
N VAL A 192 -5.51 9.50 -2.68
CA VAL A 192 -6.95 9.21 -2.55
C VAL A 192 -7.26 7.73 -2.76
N ASP A 193 -6.33 6.96 -3.33
CA ASP A 193 -6.52 5.53 -3.55
C ASP A 193 -6.33 4.78 -2.23
N VAL A 194 -7.10 3.72 -2.03
CA VAL A 194 -7.00 2.87 -0.84
C VAL A 194 -6.14 1.67 -1.17
N VAL A 195 -5.17 1.38 -0.31
CA VAL A 195 -4.31 0.18 -0.40
C VAL A 195 -4.53 -0.65 0.87
N ALA A 196 -4.81 -1.94 0.72
CA ALA A 196 -5.06 -2.85 1.82
C ALA A 196 -4.25 -4.14 1.71
N ALA A 197 -3.95 -4.75 2.85
CA ALA A 197 -3.40 -6.10 2.90
C ALA A 197 -4.54 -7.12 3.02
N TYR A 198 -4.45 -8.18 2.24
CA TYR A 198 -5.35 -9.33 2.30
C TYR A 198 -4.67 -10.54 2.96
N GLY A 199 -3.37 -10.74 2.68
CA GLY A 199 -2.58 -11.83 3.23
C GLY A 199 -1.08 -11.67 2.94
N PRO A 200 -0.24 -12.63 3.33
CA PRO A 200 1.20 -12.58 3.04
C PRO A 200 1.46 -12.46 1.53
N GLY A 201 2.04 -11.33 1.10
CA GLY A 201 2.30 -11.08 -0.31
C GLY A 201 1.06 -10.74 -1.15
N GLU A 202 -0.12 -10.62 -0.53
CA GLU A 202 -1.39 -10.33 -1.20
C GLU A 202 -1.96 -8.98 -0.78
N TYR A 203 -2.25 -8.14 -1.78
CA TYR A 203 -2.64 -6.76 -1.60
C TYR A 203 -3.83 -6.38 -2.48
N GLU A 204 -4.61 -5.42 -2.02
CA GLU A 204 -5.77 -4.88 -2.70
C GLU A 204 -5.60 -3.38 -2.90
N VAL A 205 -6.07 -2.88 -4.04
CA VAL A 205 -6.08 -1.43 -4.32
C VAL A 205 -7.45 -1.01 -4.86
N LEU A 206 -8.00 0.06 -4.31
CA LEU A 206 -9.18 0.74 -4.81
C LEU A 206 -8.73 2.10 -5.34
N ALA A 207 -8.68 2.23 -6.67
CA ALA A 207 -8.32 3.46 -7.35
C ALA A 207 -9.57 4.28 -7.65
N ILE A 208 -9.67 5.45 -7.02
CA ILE A 208 -10.88 6.27 -7.01
C ILE A 208 -10.88 7.24 -8.20
N ASP A 209 -12.06 7.47 -8.80
CA ASP A 209 -12.27 8.42 -9.90
C ASP A 209 -11.27 8.19 -11.06
N VAL A 210 -11.18 6.94 -11.48
CA VAL A 210 -10.27 6.49 -12.54
C VAL A 210 -11.05 5.76 -13.64
N ASP A 211 -10.83 6.17 -14.89
CA ASP A 211 -11.36 5.50 -16.07
C ASP A 211 -10.55 4.24 -16.43
N PRO A 212 -11.07 3.34 -17.29
CA PRO A 212 -10.40 2.09 -17.63
C PRO A 212 -8.99 2.24 -18.27
N GLU A 213 -8.75 3.30 -19.04
CA GLU A 213 -7.44 3.54 -19.66
C GLU A 213 -6.39 3.96 -18.62
N ARG A 214 -6.76 4.87 -17.72
CA ARG A 214 -5.92 5.27 -16.60
C ARG A 214 -5.73 4.14 -15.59
N ALA A 215 -6.75 3.31 -15.37
CA ALA A 215 -6.65 2.12 -14.53
C ALA A 215 -5.64 1.11 -15.11
N SER A 216 -5.68 0.88 -16.42
CA SER A 216 -4.71 0.03 -17.12
C SER A 216 -3.29 0.59 -17.04
N THR A 217 -3.14 1.91 -17.12
CA THR A 217 -1.85 2.59 -16.94
C THR A 217 -1.32 2.42 -15.52
N LEU A 218 -2.19 2.55 -14.51
CA LEU A 218 -1.86 2.27 -13.11
C LEU A 218 -1.44 0.80 -12.93
N ARG A 219 -2.15 -0.16 -13.53
CA ARG A 219 -1.80 -1.59 -13.53
C ARG A 219 -0.36 -1.81 -14.01
N SER A 220 -0.03 -1.28 -15.18
CA SER A 220 1.30 -1.43 -15.79
C SER A 220 2.40 -0.80 -14.94
N ARG A 221 2.12 0.36 -14.31
CA ARG A 221 3.06 0.99 -13.38
C ARG A 221 3.28 0.16 -12.13
N VAL A 222 2.23 -0.39 -11.52
CA VAL A 222 2.34 -1.30 -10.36
C VAL A 222 3.17 -2.54 -10.72
N MET A 223 2.88 -3.17 -11.86
CA MET A 223 3.65 -4.31 -12.37
C MET A 223 5.14 -3.94 -12.52
N SER A 224 5.43 -2.84 -13.22
CA SER A 224 6.81 -2.41 -13.47
C SER A 224 7.59 -2.07 -12.20
N GLU A 225 6.96 -1.44 -11.21
CA GLU A 225 7.60 -1.13 -9.92
C GLU A 225 7.95 -2.40 -9.15
N LEU A 226 7.05 -3.38 -9.11
CA LEU A 226 7.28 -4.64 -8.42
C LEU A 226 8.33 -5.50 -9.15
N GLU A 227 8.27 -5.56 -10.49
CA GLU A 227 9.27 -6.27 -11.32
C GLU A 227 10.68 -5.67 -11.21
N ALA A 228 10.79 -4.34 -11.12
CA ALA A 228 12.08 -3.65 -10.91
C ALA A 228 12.76 -4.07 -9.60
N ARG A 229 12.01 -4.63 -8.65
CA ARG A 229 12.51 -5.18 -7.37
C ARG A 229 12.77 -6.69 -7.42
N GLY A 230 12.73 -7.29 -8.61
CA GLY A 230 12.98 -8.71 -8.82
C GLY A 230 11.80 -9.62 -8.50
N LEU A 231 10.61 -9.06 -8.30
CA LEU A 231 9.39 -9.83 -8.06
C LEU A 231 8.76 -10.30 -9.38
N ARG A 232 7.90 -11.32 -9.28
CA ARG A 232 7.01 -11.74 -10.36
C ARG A 232 5.57 -11.48 -9.93
N PRO A 233 5.14 -10.21 -9.92
CA PRO A 233 3.80 -9.86 -9.48
C PRO A 233 2.76 -10.41 -10.45
N LYS A 234 1.60 -10.79 -9.91
CA LYS A 234 0.39 -10.94 -10.72
C LYS A 234 -0.62 -9.90 -10.30
N VAL A 235 -1.12 -9.12 -11.26
CA VAL A 235 -2.03 -8.00 -10.99
C VAL A 235 -3.28 -8.12 -11.84
N GLY A 236 -4.40 -8.37 -11.18
CA GLY A 236 -5.72 -8.34 -11.77
C GLY A 236 -6.42 -7.02 -11.48
N MET A 237 -7.33 -6.64 -12.38
CA MET A 237 -8.02 -5.36 -12.32
C MET A 237 -9.47 -5.55 -12.75
N ALA A 238 -10.42 -4.90 -12.08
CA ALA A 238 -11.81 -4.79 -12.51
C ALA A 238 -12.27 -3.33 -12.43
N CYS A 239 -13.02 -2.86 -13.43
CA CYS A 239 -13.49 -1.49 -13.51
C CYS A 239 -15.01 -1.40 -13.30
N PHE A 240 -15.43 -0.47 -12.45
CA PHE A 240 -16.84 -0.09 -12.35
C PHE A 240 -17.18 0.95 -13.42
N PRO A 241 -18.34 0.85 -14.11
CA PRO A 241 -19.37 -0.20 -13.98
C PRO A 241 -19.21 -1.36 -14.98
N SER A 242 -18.14 -1.40 -15.79
CA SER A 242 -18.01 -2.31 -16.95
C SER A 242 -17.86 -3.79 -16.55
N ASP A 243 -17.14 -4.07 -15.46
CA ASP A 243 -16.86 -5.43 -15.00
C ASP A 243 -17.83 -5.91 -13.91
N GLY A 244 -18.52 -4.97 -13.25
CA GLY A 244 -19.48 -5.23 -12.20
C GLY A 244 -20.02 -3.94 -11.59
N ARG A 245 -21.17 -4.05 -10.91
CA ARG A 245 -21.80 -2.94 -10.18
C ARG A 245 -21.91 -3.14 -8.68
N ASN A 246 -21.41 -4.28 -8.18
CA ASN A 246 -21.36 -4.58 -6.76
C ASN A 246 -19.92 -4.99 -6.37
N PRO A 247 -19.58 -4.89 -5.08
CA PRO A 247 -18.24 -5.22 -4.58
C PRO A 247 -17.81 -6.64 -4.97
N ASP A 248 -18.67 -7.64 -4.69
CA ASP A 248 -18.35 -9.06 -4.89
C ASP A 248 -17.93 -9.37 -6.32
N ARG A 249 -18.66 -8.84 -7.30
CA ARG A 249 -18.35 -9.09 -8.72
C ARG A 249 -17.08 -8.40 -9.16
N LEU A 250 -16.79 -7.20 -8.63
CA LEU A 250 -15.55 -6.48 -8.92
C LEU A 250 -14.34 -7.21 -8.31
N ILE A 251 -14.44 -7.66 -7.06
CA ILE A 251 -13.40 -8.44 -6.40
C ILE A 251 -13.18 -9.75 -7.15
N ALA A 252 -14.25 -10.50 -7.45
CA ALA A 252 -14.16 -11.76 -8.18
C ALA A 252 -13.48 -11.58 -9.55
N ARG A 253 -13.88 -10.55 -10.32
CA ARG A 253 -13.28 -10.28 -11.63
C ARG A 253 -11.83 -9.83 -11.54
N ALA A 254 -11.46 -9.08 -10.51
CA ALA A 254 -10.07 -8.70 -10.26
C ALA A 254 -9.24 -9.93 -9.86
N CYS A 255 -9.75 -10.83 -9.00
CA CYS A 255 -9.10 -12.09 -8.66
C CYS A 255 -8.87 -12.98 -9.90
N GLU A 256 -9.90 -13.16 -10.73
CA GLU A 256 -9.82 -13.94 -11.97
C GLU A 256 -8.67 -13.46 -12.86
N ARG A 257 -8.53 -12.14 -13.03
CA ARG A 257 -7.47 -11.54 -13.85
C ARG A 257 -6.09 -11.58 -13.16
N ALA A 258 -6.05 -11.59 -11.83
CA ALA A 258 -4.81 -11.63 -11.05
C ALA A 258 -4.19 -13.02 -11.04
N LEU A 259 -4.98 -14.07 -11.07
CA LEU A 259 -4.48 -15.44 -11.20
C LEU A 259 -3.94 -15.73 -12.61
N GLY A 260 -3.97 -14.72 -13.49
CA GLY A 260 -3.84 -14.81 -14.93
C GLY A 260 -5.21 -15.12 -15.52
N GLU A 261 -5.48 -14.59 -16.73
CA GLU A 261 -6.39 -15.31 -17.61
C GLU A 261 -5.82 -16.73 -17.74
N ARG A 262 -6.32 -17.68 -16.91
CA ARG A 262 -6.72 -18.92 -17.54
C ARG A 262 -7.60 -18.43 -18.67
N PRO A 263 -7.29 -18.75 -19.94
CA PRO A 263 -8.29 -18.57 -20.96
C PRO A 263 -9.55 -19.11 -20.31
N GLN A 264 -10.61 -18.29 -20.20
CA GLN A 264 -11.91 -18.90 -20.24
C GLN A 264 -11.77 -19.81 -21.45
N ALA A 265 -11.87 -21.12 -21.25
CA ALA A 265 -11.98 -22.04 -22.35
C ALA A 265 -13.34 -21.73 -22.99
N GLU A 266 -13.39 -20.60 -23.69
CA GLU A 266 -14.29 -20.26 -24.78
C GLU A 266 -13.66 -20.76 -26.10
N GLY A 267 -12.65 -21.63 -26.02
CA GLY A 267 -12.52 -22.73 -26.96
C GLY A 267 -13.26 -23.95 -26.39
N PRO A 268 -13.92 -24.78 -27.22
CA PRO A 268 -14.48 -26.04 -26.72
C PRO A 268 -13.37 -26.81 -26.01
N LEU A 269 -13.62 -27.24 -24.77
CA LEU A 269 -12.72 -28.10 -24.00
C LEU A 269 -12.21 -29.23 -24.91
N VAL A 270 -10.94 -29.18 -25.32
CA VAL A 270 -10.38 -30.15 -26.25
C VAL A 270 -9.90 -31.36 -25.46
N ILE A 271 -10.80 -32.32 -25.25
CA ILE A 271 -10.47 -33.58 -24.57
C ILE A 271 -9.90 -34.56 -25.61
N VAL A 272 -8.57 -34.59 -25.75
CA VAL A 272 -7.90 -35.47 -26.71
C VAL A 272 -7.77 -36.90 -26.20
N ASP A 273 -7.56 -37.08 -24.88
CA ASP A 273 -7.26 -38.38 -24.29
C ASP A 273 -8.53 -39.23 -24.00
N PRO A 274 -8.58 -40.52 -24.41
CA PRO A 274 -9.73 -41.39 -24.18
C PRO A 274 -10.11 -41.61 -22.70
N ALA A 275 -9.15 -41.57 -21.78
CA ALA A 275 -9.41 -41.67 -20.34
C ALA A 275 -10.06 -40.40 -19.81
N MET A 276 -9.60 -39.23 -20.25
CA MET A 276 -10.23 -37.95 -19.93
C MET A 276 -11.66 -37.86 -20.52
N GLN A 277 -11.89 -38.38 -21.73
CA GLN A 277 -13.25 -38.43 -22.29
C GLN A 277 -14.21 -39.31 -21.48
N ARG A 278 -13.71 -40.37 -20.83
CA ARG A 278 -14.51 -41.18 -19.90
C ARG A 278 -14.79 -40.41 -18.60
N LEU A 279 -13.79 -39.70 -18.09
CA LEU A 279 -13.92 -38.89 -16.88
C LEU A 279 -14.94 -37.75 -17.05
N TYR A 280 -14.91 -37.03 -18.17
CA TYR A 280 -15.87 -35.96 -18.44
C TYR A 280 -17.30 -36.47 -18.65
N ARG A 281 -17.50 -37.63 -19.29
CA ARG A 281 -18.83 -38.28 -19.34
C ARG A 281 -19.34 -38.69 -17.96
N LEU A 282 -18.44 -39.08 -17.06
CA LEU A 282 -18.81 -39.36 -15.67
C LEU A 282 -19.17 -38.06 -14.93
N ALA A 283 -18.39 -37.00 -15.13
CA ALA A 283 -18.64 -35.68 -14.54
C ALA A 283 -20.01 -35.11 -14.95
N GLU A 284 -20.39 -35.21 -16.23
CA GLU A 284 -21.72 -34.80 -16.72
C GLU A 284 -22.84 -35.58 -16.05
N ARG A 285 -22.68 -36.90 -15.88
CA ARG A 285 -23.67 -37.73 -15.17
C ARG A 285 -23.78 -37.41 -13.69
N VAL A 286 -22.65 -37.08 -13.06
CA VAL A 286 -22.60 -36.74 -11.64
C VAL A 286 -23.16 -35.33 -11.39
N ALA A 287 -23.01 -34.41 -12.34
CA ALA A 287 -23.49 -33.04 -12.25
C ALA A 287 -25.01 -32.94 -12.03
N ASP A 288 -25.80 -33.87 -12.59
CA ASP A 288 -27.25 -33.93 -12.38
C ASP A 288 -27.66 -34.44 -10.98
N SER A 289 -26.70 -34.94 -10.20
CA SER A 289 -26.94 -35.49 -8.87
C SER A 289 -26.67 -34.48 -7.74
N LYS A 290 -27.11 -34.82 -6.52
CA LYS A 290 -26.83 -34.02 -5.31
C LYS A 290 -25.66 -34.54 -4.47
N ILE A 291 -24.88 -35.48 -4.99
CA ILE A 291 -23.81 -36.14 -4.23
C ILE A 291 -22.59 -35.24 -4.04
N CYS A 292 -21.81 -35.51 -2.99
CA CYS A 292 -20.48 -34.92 -2.83
C CYS A 292 -19.48 -35.63 -3.76
N VAL A 293 -18.59 -34.86 -4.38
CA VAL A 293 -17.62 -35.37 -5.36
C VAL A 293 -16.21 -35.08 -4.87
N LEU A 294 -15.40 -36.13 -4.73
CA LEU A 294 -13.97 -36.01 -4.44
C LEU A 294 -13.17 -36.08 -5.74
N LEU A 295 -12.43 -35.03 -6.05
CA LEU A 295 -11.56 -34.96 -7.22
C LEU A 295 -10.11 -35.26 -6.81
N LEU A 296 -9.57 -36.37 -7.31
CA LEU A 296 -8.20 -36.78 -7.04
C LEU A 296 -7.34 -36.59 -8.29
N GLY A 297 -6.09 -36.17 -8.08
CA GLY A 297 -5.12 -35.96 -9.14
C GLY A 297 -3.95 -35.11 -8.64
N GLU A 298 -2.86 -35.10 -9.37
CA GLU A 298 -1.68 -34.27 -9.06
C GLU A 298 -2.01 -32.77 -9.20
N THR A 299 -1.17 -31.91 -8.63
CA THR A 299 -1.31 -30.46 -8.78
C THR A 299 -1.16 -30.08 -10.26
N GLY A 300 -2.10 -29.25 -10.77
CA GLY A 300 -2.03 -28.76 -12.15
C GLY A 300 -2.67 -29.66 -13.23
N VAL A 301 -3.26 -30.81 -12.90
CA VAL A 301 -3.94 -31.69 -13.90
C VAL A 301 -5.33 -31.21 -14.34
N GLY A 302 -5.75 -30.03 -13.87
CA GLY A 302 -7.05 -29.43 -14.25
C GLY A 302 -8.23 -29.87 -13.39
N LYS A 303 -8.02 -30.18 -12.10
CA LYS A 303 -9.11 -30.51 -11.16
C LYS A 303 -10.14 -29.39 -11.04
N GLU A 304 -9.69 -28.13 -11.07
CA GLU A 304 -10.61 -27.00 -10.99
C GLU A 304 -11.45 -26.85 -12.26
N VAL A 305 -10.87 -27.13 -13.43
CA VAL A 305 -11.59 -27.13 -14.71
C VAL A 305 -12.68 -28.20 -14.71
N LEU A 306 -12.40 -29.37 -14.14
CA LEU A 306 -13.39 -30.43 -13.98
C LEU A 306 -14.48 -30.07 -12.97
N ALA A 307 -14.14 -29.41 -11.85
CA ALA A 307 -15.11 -28.92 -10.87
C ALA A 307 -16.05 -27.85 -11.46
N GLU A 308 -15.50 -26.88 -12.20
CA GLU A 308 -16.27 -25.86 -12.93
C GLU A 308 -17.19 -26.51 -13.96
N THR A 309 -16.71 -27.56 -14.64
CA THR A 309 -17.52 -28.34 -15.59
C THR A 309 -18.70 -29.00 -14.88
N ILE A 310 -18.47 -29.67 -13.75
CA ILE A 310 -19.54 -30.29 -12.95
C ILE A 310 -20.57 -29.24 -12.52
N HIS A 311 -20.12 -28.09 -12.02
CA HIS A 311 -21.04 -27.01 -11.64
C HIS A 311 -21.88 -26.52 -12.83
N LYS A 312 -21.24 -26.27 -13.98
CA LYS A 312 -21.88 -25.79 -15.22
C LYS A 312 -22.97 -26.73 -15.74
N TYR A 313 -22.75 -28.05 -15.65
CA TYR A 313 -23.72 -29.05 -16.09
C TYR A 313 -24.74 -29.44 -15.01
N SER A 314 -24.62 -28.90 -13.80
CA SER A 314 -25.54 -29.20 -12.70
C SER A 314 -26.81 -28.34 -12.74
N PRO A 315 -27.90 -28.76 -12.05
CA PRO A 315 -29.06 -27.91 -11.82
C PRO A 315 -28.75 -26.60 -11.05
N ARG A 316 -27.57 -26.51 -10.43
CA ARG A 316 -27.11 -25.37 -9.62
C ARG A 316 -26.28 -24.37 -10.44
N CYS A 317 -26.12 -24.58 -11.74
CA CYS A 317 -25.32 -23.70 -12.62
C CYS A 317 -25.78 -22.23 -12.66
N ARG A 318 -27.00 -21.93 -12.19
CA ARG A 318 -27.56 -20.59 -12.09
C ARG A 318 -27.30 -19.91 -10.75
N THR A 319 -26.65 -20.59 -9.81
CA THR A 319 -26.34 -20.13 -8.45
C THR A 319 -24.83 -20.10 -8.25
N THR A 320 -24.37 -19.48 -7.15
CA THR A 320 -22.95 -19.26 -6.91
C THR A 320 -22.16 -20.57 -6.77
N MET A 321 -21.01 -20.64 -7.44
CA MET A 321 -19.95 -21.60 -7.12
C MET A 321 -18.94 -20.92 -6.20
N LEU A 322 -18.99 -21.25 -4.91
CA LEU A 322 -18.04 -20.76 -3.93
C LEU A 322 -16.78 -21.62 -3.98
N ARG A 323 -15.61 -20.99 -4.14
CA ARG A 323 -14.30 -21.67 -4.16
C ARG A 323 -13.54 -21.28 -2.89
N ILE A 324 -13.07 -22.29 -2.18
CA ILE A 324 -12.35 -22.12 -0.91
C ILE A 324 -11.04 -22.86 -1.05
N ASN A 325 -9.93 -22.13 -0.94
CA ASN A 325 -8.62 -22.76 -0.82
C ASN A 325 -8.41 -23.10 0.67
N CYS A 326 -8.39 -24.38 0.99
CA CYS A 326 -8.24 -24.86 2.36
C CYS A 326 -6.82 -24.69 2.91
N ALA A 327 -5.79 -24.68 2.07
CA ALA A 327 -4.41 -24.46 2.50
C ALA A 327 -4.13 -22.99 2.89
N ALA A 328 -4.95 -22.06 2.43
CA ALA A 328 -4.81 -20.63 2.71
C ALA A 328 -5.45 -20.20 4.05
N LEU A 329 -6.21 -21.08 4.72
CA LEU A 329 -6.95 -20.78 5.95
C LEU A 329 -6.29 -21.45 7.15
N SER A 330 -6.06 -20.70 8.23
CA SER A 330 -5.64 -21.29 9.51
C SER A 330 -6.81 -22.04 10.16
N GLU A 331 -6.52 -23.10 10.90
CA GLU A 331 -7.52 -23.97 11.55
C GLU A 331 -8.56 -23.19 12.37
N SER A 332 -8.09 -22.22 13.16
CA SER A 332 -8.94 -21.36 14.00
C SER A 332 -9.87 -20.43 13.20
N LEU A 333 -9.48 -20.08 11.97
CA LEU A 333 -10.29 -19.24 11.09
C LEU A 333 -11.20 -20.07 10.20
N LEU A 334 -10.78 -21.28 9.81
CA LEU A 334 -11.54 -22.14 8.91
C LEU A 334 -12.96 -22.41 9.41
N GLU A 335 -13.13 -22.82 10.67
CA GLU A 335 -14.47 -23.09 11.22
C GLU A 335 -15.34 -21.83 11.27
N SER A 336 -14.75 -20.72 11.73
CA SER A 336 -15.42 -19.41 11.84
C SER A 336 -15.81 -18.84 10.47
N GLU A 337 -14.99 -19.04 9.44
CA GLU A 337 -15.27 -18.62 8.07
C GLU A 337 -16.29 -19.54 7.40
N LEU A 338 -16.17 -20.86 7.52
CA LEU A 338 -17.05 -21.82 6.85
C LEU A 338 -18.46 -21.82 7.43
N PHE A 339 -18.56 -21.88 8.77
CA PHE A 339 -19.82 -22.07 9.47
C PHE A 339 -20.36 -20.78 10.09
N GLY A 340 -19.54 -19.73 10.17
CA GLY A 340 -19.91 -18.52 10.89
C GLY A 340 -19.87 -18.71 12.39
N HIS A 341 -20.22 -17.67 13.13
CA HIS A 341 -20.35 -17.72 14.58
C HIS A 341 -21.36 -16.69 15.08
N GLU A 342 -22.05 -17.04 16.17
CA GLU A 342 -22.89 -16.08 16.88
C GLU A 342 -22.08 -15.21 17.83
N ARG A 343 -22.64 -14.05 18.21
CA ARG A 343 -22.01 -13.14 19.16
C ARG A 343 -21.76 -13.86 20.49
N GLY A 344 -20.50 -13.94 20.91
CA GLY A 344 -20.10 -14.62 22.15
C GLY A 344 -19.79 -16.11 22.02
N ALA A 345 -19.69 -16.67 20.81
CA ALA A 345 -19.31 -18.07 20.60
C ALA A 345 -17.90 -18.43 21.11
N PHE A 346 -16.98 -17.45 21.17
CA PHE A 346 -15.64 -17.58 21.75
C PHE A 346 -15.14 -16.24 22.34
N THR A 347 -14.04 -16.27 23.10
CA THR A 347 -13.42 -15.06 23.67
C THR A 347 -12.89 -14.15 22.56
N GLY A 348 -13.61 -13.06 22.27
CA GLY A 348 -13.30 -12.13 21.18
C GLY A 348 -14.37 -12.03 20.09
N ALA A 349 -15.41 -12.89 20.12
CA ALA A 349 -16.54 -12.85 19.19
C ALA A 349 -17.50 -11.67 19.48
N ALA A 350 -17.05 -10.45 19.13
CA ALA A 350 -17.75 -9.20 19.42
C ALA A 350 -19.04 -9.00 18.59
N ALA A 351 -19.11 -9.62 17.41
CA ALA A 351 -20.25 -9.58 16.49
C ALA A 351 -20.52 -10.97 15.89
N ALA A 352 -21.74 -11.20 15.41
CA ALA A 352 -22.07 -12.43 14.69
C ALA A 352 -21.58 -12.34 13.24
N LYS A 353 -21.08 -13.46 12.71
CA LYS A 353 -20.59 -13.58 11.33
C LYS A 353 -21.31 -14.73 10.63
N GLN A 354 -21.83 -14.46 9.43
CA GLN A 354 -22.48 -15.47 8.60
C GLN A 354 -21.42 -16.37 7.93
N GLY A 355 -21.65 -17.68 7.90
CA GLY A 355 -20.71 -18.63 7.31
C GLY A 355 -20.69 -18.61 5.78
N LEU A 356 -19.54 -18.89 5.19
CA LEU A 356 -19.36 -19.02 3.75
C LEU A 356 -20.24 -20.14 3.15
N LEU A 357 -20.50 -21.22 3.91
CA LEU A 357 -21.42 -22.27 3.44
C LEU A 357 -22.88 -21.81 3.41
N GLU A 358 -23.23 -20.86 4.28
CA GLU A 358 -24.57 -20.28 4.33
C GLU A 358 -24.78 -19.30 3.17
N SER A 359 -23.76 -18.50 2.81
CA SER A 359 -23.83 -17.62 1.64
C SER A 359 -23.86 -18.38 0.30
N ALA A 360 -23.34 -19.62 0.28
CA ALA A 360 -23.41 -20.52 -0.86
C ALA A 360 -24.68 -21.39 -0.90
N HIS A 361 -25.71 -21.09 -0.09
CA HIS A 361 -26.92 -21.90 -0.03
C HIS A 361 -27.60 -22.04 -1.41
N GLY A 362 -27.93 -23.28 -1.78
CA GLY A 362 -28.47 -23.62 -3.09
C GLY A 362 -27.43 -23.73 -4.22
N GLY A 363 -26.18 -23.33 -3.94
CA GLY A 363 -25.05 -23.32 -4.84
C GLY A 363 -24.14 -24.54 -4.80
N THR A 364 -22.91 -24.36 -5.26
CA THR A 364 -21.85 -25.37 -5.24
C THR A 364 -20.67 -24.85 -4.44
N VAL A 365 -20.10 -25.67 -3.59
CA VAL A 365 -18.88 -25.34 -2.84
C VAL A 365 -17.77 -26.24 -3.36
N PHE A 366 -16.67 -25.62 -3.77
CA PHE A 366 -15.45 -26.30 -4.19
C PHE A 366 -14.35 -26.02 -3.17
N LEU A 367 -13.94 -27.09 -2.47
CA LEU A 367 -12.86 -27.06 -1.49
C LEU A 367 -11.59 -27.55 -2.17
N ASP A 368 -10.68 -26.62 -2.46
CA ASP A 368 -9.39 -26.92 -3.04
C ASP A 368 -8.37 -27.23 -1.94
N GLU A 369 -7.44 -28.14 -2.23
CA GLU A 369 -6.39 -28.54 -1.28
C GLU A 369 -6.93 -29.06 0.07
N ILE A 370 -8.10 -29.72 0.05
CA ILE A 370 -8.75 -30.28 1.26
C ILE A 370 -7.86 -31.23 2.07
N GLY A 371 -6.87 -31.85 1.44
CA GLY A 371 -5.91 -32.74 2.11
C GLY A 371 -4.91 -32.03 3.01
N GLU A 372 -4.78 -30.70 2.88
CA GLU A 372 -3.91 -29.85 3.72
C GLU A 372 -4.64 -29.35 4.97
N LEU A 373 -5.91 -29.76 5.18
CA LEU A 373 -6.61 -29.45 6.43
C LEU A 373 -5.98 -30.20 7.61
N PRO A 374 -5.67 -29.50 8.73
CA PRO A 374 -5.28 -30.17 9.96
C PRO A 374 -6.45 -31.07 10.45
N LEU A 375 -6.10 -32.30 10.84
CA LEU A 375 -7.03 -33.37 11.24
C LEU A 375 -7.46 -33.29 12.70
#